data_AF-X0XL02-F1
#
_entry.id   AF-X0XL02-F1
#
_cell.length_a   1.000
_cell.length_b   1.000
_cell.length_c   1.000
_cell.angle_alpha   90.00
_cell.angle_beta   90.00
_cell.angle_gamma   90.00
#
_symmetry.space_group_name_H-M   'P 1'
#
loop_
_entity.id
_entity.type
_entity.pdbx_description
1 polymer ?
#
loop_
_entity_poly.entity_id
_entity_poly.type
_entity_poly.pdbx_seq_one_letter_code
_entity_poly.pdbx_strand_id
1 'polypeptide(L)'
;MNTKETKKNIIQAGQRAVEELIKVAKEAIVDSDDDISADRLKNAAATKKLAIFDAFEILNRIEEEENLLNEKPKEVKEERTFKGFAEGRSKK
;
A
#
# COMPACT_ATOMS: atom_id res chain seq x y z
N MET A 1 -18.52 -14.91 -16.22
CA MET A 1 -17.43 -14.03 -15.75
C MET A 1 -16.10 -14.63 -16.17
N ASN A 2 -15.25 -13.84 -16.83
CA ASN A 2 -13.89 -14.26 -17.15
C ASN A 2 -12.92 -13.74 -16.08
N THR A 3 -11.78 -14.40 -15.88
CA THR A 3 -10.79 -14.07 -14.83
C THR A 3 -10.33 -12.61 -14.89
N LYS A 4 -10.18 -12.04 -16.10
CA LYS A 4 -9.80 -10.63 -16.29
C LYS A 4 -10.85 -9.66 -15.73
N GLU A 5 -12.13 -9.98 -15.90
CA GLU A 5 -13.25 -9.18 -15.41
C GLU A 5 -13.38 -9.29 -13.88
N THR A 6 -13.21 -10.49 -13.34
CA THR A 6 -13.19 -10.71 -11.88
C THR A 6 -12.07 -9.91 -11.22
N LYS A 7 -10.86 -9.89 -11.78
CA LYS A 7 -9.74 -9.08 -11.26
C LYS A 7 -10.05 -7.59 -11.26
N LYS A 8 -10.66 -7.06 -12.33
CA LYS A 8 -11.10 -5.66 -12.40
C LYS A 8 -12.12 -5.33 -11.30
N ASN A 9 -13.09 -6.22 -11.06
CA ASN A 9 -14.08 -6.04 -10.00
C ASN A 9 -13.43 -6.04 -8.61
N ILE A 10 -12.44 -6.89 -8.37
CA ILE A 10 -11.68 -6.92 -7.11
C ILE A 10 -10.89 -5.60 -6.91
N ILE A 11 -10.22 -5.10 -7.96
CA ILE A 11 -9.51 -3.82 -7.91
C ILE A 11 -10.45 -2.67 -7.54
N GLN A 12 -11.61 -2.58 -8.19
CA GLN A 12 -12.61 -1.55 -7.90
C GLN A 12 -13.14 -1.65 -6.46
N ALA A 13 -13.38 -2.86 -5.96
CA ALA A 13 -13.77 -3.07 -4.57
C ALA A 13 -12.66 -2.66 -3.59
N GLY A 14 -11.41 -2.96 -3.92
CA GLY A 14 -10.25 -2.54 -3.15
C GLY A 14 -10.09 -1.03 -3.07
N GLN A 15 -10.28 -0.31 -4.20
CA GLN A 15 -10.25 1.15 -4.23
C GLN A 15 -11.30 1.76 -3.29
N ARG A 16 -12.53 1.22 -3.31
CA ARG A 16 -13.58 1.64 -2.36
C ARG A 16 -13.23 1.34 -0.91
N ALA A 17 -12.62 0.18 -0.64
CA ALA A 17 -12.16 -0.15 0.71
C ALA A 17 -11.09 0.84 1.20
N VAL A 18 -10.14 1.23 0.34
CA VAL A 18 -9.14 2.25 0.65
C VAL A 18 -9.80 3.60 0.96
N GLU A 19 -10.82 4.01 0.19
CA GLU A 19 -11.57 5.25 0.46
C GLU A 19 -12.22 5.25 1.86
N GLU A 20 -12.84 4.14 2.26
CA GLU A 20 -13.43 4.02 3.60
C GLU A 20 -12.37 4.04 4.71
N LEU A 21 -11.24 3.35 4.53
CA LEU A 21 -10.11 3.39 5.48
C LEU A 21 -9.53 4.80 5.63
N ILE A 22 -9.46 5.57 4.53
CA ILE A 22 -9.04 6.98 4.56
C ILE A 22 -10.02 7.83 5.36
N LYS A 23 -11.33 7.58 5.29
CA LYS A 23 -12.32 8.29 6.11
C LYS A 23 -12.10 8.02 7.59
N VAL A 24 -11.92 6.75 7.98
CA VAL A 24 -11.63 6.34 9.36
C VAL A 24 -10.35 7.02 9.86
N ALA A 25 -9.31 7.10 9.03
CA ALA A 25 -8.06 7.77 9.39
C ALA A 25 -8.27 9.28 9.64
N LYS A 26 -9.12 9.93 8.84
CA LYS A 26 -9.38 11.38 8.89
C LYS A 26 -10.34 11.83 9.99
N GLU A 27 -11.15 10.92 10.54
CA GLU A 27 -12.09 11.26 11.61
C GLU A 27 -11.36 11.93 12.79
N ALA A 28 -11.99 12.86 13.50
CA ALA A 28 -11.36 13.43 14.67
C ALA A 28 -11.25 12.37 15.78
N ILE A 29 -10.17 12.41 16.58
CA ILE A 29 -10.08 11.56 17.79
C ILE A 29 -10.89 12.20 18.94
N VAL A 30 -11.06 13.52 18.91
CA VAL A 30 -11.70 14.31 19.96
C VAL A 30 -12.59 15.35 19.26
N ASP A 31 -13.91 15.25 19.43
CA ASP A 31 -14.89 16.21 18.91
C ASP A 31 -15.41 17.18 19.99
N SER A 32 -15.05 16.98 21.26
CA SER A 32 -15.50 17.78 22.41
C SER A 32 -14.43 17.86 23.50
N ASP A 33 -14.34 18.99 24.21
CA ASP A 33 -13.52 19.19 25.43
C ASP A 33 -14.00 18.35 26.65
N ASP A 34 -14.85 17.34 26.44
CA ASP A 34 -15.23 16.41 27.49
C ASP A 34 -14.05 15.50 27.84
N ASP A 35 -13.89 15.20 29.12
CA ASP A 35 -12.75 14.48 29.70
C ASP A 35 -12.69 13.02 29.17
N ILE A 36 -12.09 12.80 28.00
CA ILE A 36 -11.92 11.47 27.39
C ILE A 36 -10.75 10.76 28.07
N SER A 37 -10.98 9.55 28.58
CA SER A 37 -9.92 8.77 29.20
C SER A 37 -8.75 8.52 28.24
N ALA A 38 -7.51 8.61 28.76
CA ALA A 38 -6.29 8.39 27.98
C ALA A 38 -6.28 7.03 27.24
N ASP A 39 -6.93 6.01 27.79
CA ASP A 39 -7.07 4.69 27.14
C ASP A 39 -7.96 4.73 25.89
N ARG A 40 -9.04 5.51 25.90
CA ARG A 40 -9.89 5.69 24.71
C ARG A 40 -9.12 6.40 23.59
N LEU A 41 -8.32 7.43 23.94
CA LEU A 41 -7.48 8.13 22.99
C LEU A 41 -6.43 7.21 22.34
N LYS A 42 -5.77 6.37 23.15
CA LYS A 42 -4.80 5.38 22.66
C LYS A 42 -5.44 4.37 21.70
N ASN A 43 -6.62 3.87 22.04
CA ASN A 43 -7.34 2.91 21.19
C ASN A 43 -7.77 3.54 19.87
N ALA A 44 -8.34 4.74 19.90
CA ALA A 44 -8.71 5.48 18.69
C ALA A 44 -7.49 5.76 17.78
N ALA A 45 -6.37 6.18 18.38
CA ALA A 45 -5.12 6.37 17.65
C ALA A 45 -4.58 5.06 17.04
N ALA A 46 -4.68 3.94 17.78
CA ALA A 46 -4.28 2.62 17.28
C ALA A 46 -5.14 2.16 16.09
N THR A 47 -6.46 2.35 16.15
CA THR A 47 -7.38 2.04 15.04
C THR A 47 -7.04 2.86 13.80
N LYS A 48 -6.78 4.16 13.95
CA LYS A 48 -6.39 5.03 12.84
C LYS A 48 -5.06 4.62 12.21
N LYS A 49 -4.08 4.28 13.06
CA LYS A 49 -2.80 3.75 12.63
C LYS A 49 -3.00 2.50 11.78
N LEU A 50 -3.79 1.54 12.26
CA LEU A 50 -4.08 0.30 11.55
C LEU A 50 -4.76 0.57 10.20
N ALA A 51 -5.80 1.42 10.17
CA ALA A 51 -6.50 1.77 8.93
C ALA A 51 -5.57 2.36 7.86
N ILE A 52 -4.58 3.16 8.27
CA ILE A 52 -3.57 3.71 7.36
C ILE A 52 -2.68 2.60 6.78
N PHE A 53 -2.17 1.70 7.63
CA PHE A 53 -1.33 0.58 7.17
C PHE A 53 -2.09 -0.34 6.21
N ASP A 54 -3.30 -0.73 6.58
CA ASP A 54 -4.16 -1.58 5.75
C ASP A 54 -4.47 -0.90 4.39
N ALA A 55 -4.72 0.40 4.39
CA ALA A 55 -4.96 1.16 3.15
C ALA A 55 -3.76 1.13 2.21
N PHE A 56 -2.54 1.29 2.74
CA PHE A 56 -1.31 1.19 1.93
C PHE A 56 -1.08 -0.21 1.39
N GLU A 57 -1.31 -1.25 2.19
CA GLU A 57 -1.17 -2.64 1.74
C GLU A 57 -2.15 -2.98 0.60
N ILE A 58 -3.42 -2.58 0.75
CA ILE A 58 -4.44 -2.78 -0.28
C ILE A 58 -4.07 -2.01 -1.55
N LEU A 59 -3.62 -0.75 -1.42
CA LEU A 59 -3.25 0.08 -2.56
C LEU A 59 -2.07 -0.52 -3.33
N ASN A 60 -1.03 -0.97 -2.63
CA ASN A 60 0.11 -1.64 -3.27
C ASN A 60 -0.35 -2.90 -4.03
N ARG A 61 -1.25 -3.69 -3.44
CA ARG A 61 -1.79 -4.90 -4.09
C ARG A 61 -2.63 -4.59 -5.32
N ILE A 62 -3.42 -3.51 -5.29
CA ILE A 62 -4.16 -3.02 -6.45
C ILE A 62 -3.20 -2.66 -7.57
N GLU A 63 -2.14 -1.89 -7.28
CA GLU A 63 -1.16 -1.47 -8.28
C GLU A 63 -0.44 -2.68 -8.91
N GLU A 64 -0.07 -3.68 -8.10
CA GLU A 64 0.51 -4.93 -8.59
C GLU A 64 -0.43 -5.66 -9.57
N GLU A 65 -1.70 -5.83 -9.21
CA GLU A 65 -2.69 -6.51 -10.05
C GLU A 65 -3.05 -5.71 -11.31
N GLU A 66 -3.13 -4.38 -11.22
CA GLU A 66 -3.33 -3.51 -12.38
C GLU A 66 -2.17 -3.58 -13.36
N ASN A 67 -0.93 -3.62 -12.87
CA ASN A 67 0.25 -3.78 -13.72
C ASN A 67 0.26 -5.13 -14.43
N LEU A 68 -0.11 -6.21 -13.73
CA LEU A 68 -0.26 -7.54 -14.34
C LEU A 68 -1.37 -7.57 -15.40
N LEU A 69 -2.47 -6.84 -15.19
CA LEU A 69 -3.58 -6.77 -16.15
C LEU A 69 -3.27 -5.94 -17.40
N ASN A 70 -2.42 -4.93 -17.26
CA ASN A 70 -2.04 -4.00 -18.32
C ASN A 70 -0.75 -4.41 -19.05
N GLU A 71 -0.14 -5.54 -18.68
CA GLU A 71 1.10 -6.05 -19.27
C GLU A 71 2.22 -5.00 -19.32
N LYS A 72 2.19 -4.04 -18.39
CA LYS A 72 3.29 -3.10 -18.25
C LYS A 72 4.49 -3.93 -17.80
N PRO A 73 5.61 -3.93 -18.54
CA PRO A 73 6.80 -4.62 -18.07
C PRO A 73 7.12 -4.02 -16.70
N LYS A 74 7.17 -4.87 -15.67
CA LYS A 74 7.77 -4.45 -14.40
C LYS A 74 9.13 -3.89 -14.77
N GLU A 75 9.42 -2.64 -14.43
CA GLU A 75 10.79 -2.14 -14.49
C GLU A 75 11.60 -3.14 -13.70
N VAL A 76 12.29 -4.01 -14.43
CA VAL A 76 13.36 -4.83 -13.91
C VAL A 76 14.27 -3.77 -13.34
N LYS A 77 14.27 -3.64 -12.01
CA LYS A 77 15.39 -3.01 -11.31
C LYS A 77 16.57 -3.78 -11.87
N GLU A 78 17.22 -3.23 -12.88
CA GLU A 78 18.47 -3.77 -13.37
C GLU A 78 19.30 -3.87 -12.10
N GLU A 79 19.51 -5.10 -11.65
CA GLU A 79 20.51 -5.39 -10.66
C GLU A 79 21.76 -4.80 -11.30
N ARG A 80 22.10 -3.58 -10.87
CA ARG A 80 23.40 -2.98 -11.10
C ARG A 80 24.34 -3.91 -10.37
N THR A 81 24.65 -5.02 -11.05
CA THR A 81 25.72 -5.93 -10.74
C THR A 81 26.93 -5.01 -10.69
N PHE A 82 27.27 -4.64 -9.47
CA PHE A 82 28.37 -3.75 -9.17
C PHE A 82 29.60 -4.54 -9.60
N LYS A 83 30.00 -4.41 -10.88
CA LYS A 83 31.19 -5.05 -11.42
C LYS A 83 32.35 -4.56 -10.57
N GLY A 84 32.77 -5.43 -9.66
CA GLY A 84 33.82 -5.15 -8.72
C GLY A 84 35.09 -4.82 -9.50
N PHE A 85 35.84 -3.86 -8.98
CA PHE A 85 37.11 -3.34 -9.50
C PHE A 85 38.13 -4.43 -9.92
N ALA A 86 37.95 -5.67 -9.46
CA ALA A 86 38.75 -6.85 -9.79
C ALA A 86 38.56 -7.38 -11.23
N GLU A 87 37.41 -7.16 -11.89
CA GLU A 87 37.18 -7.70 -13.24
C GLU A 87 37.98 -6.97 -14.35
N GLY A 88 38.53 -5.78 -14.06
CA GLY A 88 39.32 -4.99 -15.01
C GLY A 88 40.82 -5.31 -15.06
N ARG A 89 41.35 -6.18 -14.18
CA ARG A 89 42.80 -6.40 -14.05
C ARG A 89 43.33 -7.68 -14.70
N SER A 90 42.50 -8.47 -15.36
CA SER A 90 42.96 -9.62 -16.16
C SER A 90 43.06 -9.25 -17.64
N LYS A 91 44.07 -8.47 -18.00
CA LYS A 91 44.65 -8.42 -19.36
C LYS A 91 45.98 -7.65 -19.34
N LYS A 92 47.04 -8.31 -18.87
CA LYS A 92 48.37 -8.32 -19.48
C LYS A 92 49.28 -9.32 -18.79
#